data_AF-A0A3C0P0N3-F1
#
_entry.id   AF-A0A3C0P0N3-F1
#
_cell.length_a   1.000
_cell.length_b   1.000
_cell.length_c   1.000
_cell.angle_alpha   90.00
_cell.angle_beta   90.00
_cell.angle_gamma   90.00
#
_symmetry.space_group_name_H-M   'P 1'
#
loop_
_entity.id
_entity.type
_entity.pdbx_description
1 polymer ?
#
loop_
_entity_poly.entity_id
_entity_poly.type
_entity_poly.pdbx_seq_one_letter_code
_entity_poly.pdbx_strand_id
1 'polypeptide(L)'
;MIIEEIRQLLFGLQDIKYRDFQARLIPGIDTEKMIGVRTPELRKIAKQMMKKDETGEFLQDLPHLYFDENQIHAFIISEIKDFEKCMEELIRFLPFVDNWATCDQMSPKIFKKHRPELLAKCREWLQSGHTYTV
;
A
#
# COMPACT_ATOMS: atom_id res chain seq x y z
N MET A 1 15.81 -1.73 -12.43
CA MET A 1 15.38 -2.13 -11.07
C MET A 1 13.88 -1.91 -10.99
N ILE A 2 13.14 -2.81 -10.35
CA ILE A 2 11.67 -2.81 -10.36
C ILE A 2 11.05 -1.47 -9.88
N ILE A 3 11.70 -0.79 -8.94
CA ILE A 3 11.27 0.51 -8.40
C ILE A 3 11.22 1.58 -9.49
N GLU A 4 12.28 1.69 -10.30
CA GLU A 4 12.33 2.68 -11.38
C GLU A 4 11.31 2.36 -12.49
N GLU A 5 11.02 1.09 -12.75
CA GLU A 5 9.96 0.71 -13.67
C GLU A 5 8.57 1.10 -13.13
N ILE A 6 8.30 0.87 -11.85
CA ILE A 6 7.04 1.30 -11.20
C ILE A 6 6.89 2.81 -11.32
N ARG A 7 7.94 3.58 -11.01
CA ARG A 7 7.93 5.05 -11.13
C ARG A 7 7.67 5.50 -12.56
N GLN A 8 8.33 4.89 -13.55
CA GLN A 8 8.07 5.19 -14.97
C GLN A 8 6.61 4.94 -15.36
N LEU A 9 6.02 3.81 -14.92
CA LEU A 9 4.61 3.51 -15.16
C LEU A 9 3.68 4.52 -14.47
N LEU A 10 3.97 4.89 -13.23
CA LEU A 10 3.18 5.86 -12.47
C LEU A 10 3.21 7.25 -13.14
N PHE A 11 4.39 7.76 -13.48
CA PHE A 11 4.53 9.06 -14.15
C PHE A 11 3.90 9.06 -15.54
N GLY A 12 3.93 7.94 -16.27
CA GLY A 12 3.23 7.80 -17.55
C GLY A 12 1.70 7.87 -17.45
N LEU A 13 1.15 7.70 -16.25
CA LEU A 13 -0.29 7.73 -15.96
C LEU A 13 -0.71 8.91 -15.06
N GLN A 14 0.18 9.90 -14.92
CA GLN A 14 -0.04 11.06 -14.06
C GLN A 14 -1.29 11.86 -14.47
N ASP A 15 -2.14 12.14 -13.48
CA ASP A 15 -3.29 13.05 -13.58
C ASP A 15 -3.20 14.09 -12.46
N ILE A 16 -2.62 15.26 -12.77
CA ILE A 16 -2.42 16.36 -11.81
C ILE A 16 -3.75 16.85 -11.21
N LYS A 17 -4.83 16.89 -12.02
CA LYS A 17 -6.15 17.32 -11.51
C LYS A 17 -6.68 16.31 -10.49
N TYR A 18 -6.46 15.02 -10.73
CA TYR A 18 -6.82 13.99 -9.77
C TYR A 18 -5.98 14.04 -8.51
N ARG A 19 -4.67 14.25 -8.64
CA ARG A 19 -3.75 14.47 -7.52
C ARG A 19 -4.27 15.57 -6.60
N ASP A 20 -4.51 16.75 -7.16
CA ASP A 20 -4.93 17.93 -6.39
C ASP A 20 -6.30 17.72 -5.74
N PHE A 21 -7.19 16.98 -6.41
CA PHE A 21 -8.47 16.58 -5.82
C PHE A 21 -8.28 15.62 -4.63
N GLN A 22 -7.46 14.58 -4.77
CA GLN A 22 -7.18 13.62 -3.70
C GLN A 22 -6.47 14.27 -2.51
N ALA A 23 -5.46 15.11 -2.78
CA ALA A 23 -4.68 15.78 -1.74
C ALA A 23 -5.58 16.59 -0.79
N ARG A 24 -6.64 17.21 -1.32
CA ARG A 24 -7.63 17.94 -0.52
C ARG A 24 -8.48 17.04 0.39
N LEU A 25 -8.57 15.74 0.10
CA LEU A 25 -9.35 14.77 0.89
C LEU A 25 -8.49 14.05 1.94
N ILE A 26 -7.17 14.13 1.85
CA ILE A 26 -6.24 13.42 2.73
C ILE A 26 -5.51 14.45 3.61
N PRO A 27 -5.94 14.65 4.87
CA PRO A 27 -5.33 15.64 5.75
C PRO A 27 -3.84 15.39 5.93
N GLY A 28 -3.03 16.45 5.83
CA GLY A 28 -1.59 16.41 6.11
C GLY A 28 -0.73 15.73 5.05
N ILE A 29 -1.30 15.28 3.92
CA ILE A 29 -0.52 14.65 2.86
C ILE A 29 0.37 15.67 2.14
N ASP A 30 1.61 15.26 1.86
CA ASP A 30 2.53 16.02 1.02
C ASP A 30 2.15 15.83 -0.46
N THR A 31 1.62 16.90 -1.07
CA THR A 31 1.17 16.85 -2.47
C THR A 31 2.34 16.65 -3.45
N GLU A 32 3.56 17.03 -3.08
CA GLU A 32 4.75 16.80 -3.92
C GLU A 32 5.10 15.31 -4.01
N LYS A 33 4.69 14.53 -3.00
CA LYS A 33 4.83 13.06 -2.98
C LYS A 33 3.65 12.33 -3.61
N MET A 34 2.70 13.03 -4.22
CA MET A 34 1.60 12.41 -4.95
C MET A 34 1.82 12.56 -6.46
N ILE A 35 1.80 11.45 -7.19
CA ILE A 35 1.86 11.46 -8.66
C ILE A 35 0.45 11.69 -9.21
N GLY A 36 -0.56 11.08 -8.60
CA GLY A 36 -1.96 11.23 -9.00
C GLY A 36 -2.39 10.22 -10.04
N VAL A 37 -2.29 8.94 -9.72
CA VAL A 37 -2.71 7.84 -10.61
C VAL A 37 -4.04 7.27 -10.14
N ARG A 38 -4.95 7.03 -11.08
CA ARG A 38 -6.28 6.48 -10.79
C ARG A 38 -6.17 5.07 -10.21
N THR A 39 -6.96 4.76 -9.18
CA THR A 39 -6.95 3.45 -8.50
C THR A 39 -7.05 2.23 -9.43
N PRO A 40 -7.87 2.23 -10.51
CA PRO A 40 -7.88 1.10 -11.45
C PRO A 40 -6.53 0.83 -12.11
N GLU A 41 -5.76 1.88 -12.43
CA GLU A 41 -4.43 1.73 -13.02
C GLU A 41 -3.41 1.25 -11.99
N LEU A 42 -3.44 1.78 -10.77
CA LEU A 42 -2.61 1.29 -9.66
C LEU A 42 -2.80 -0.22 -9.42
N ARG A 43 -4.05 -0.71 -9.46
CA ARG A 43 -4.36 -2.15 -9.36
C ARG A 43 -3.81 -2.96 -10.53
N LYS A 44 -3.79 -2.41 -11.75
CA LYS A 44 -3.17 -3.07 -12.91
C LYS A 44 -1.67 -3.17 -12.73
N ILE A 45 -1.01 -2.09 -12.30
CA ILE A 45 0.44 -2.07 -12.03
C ILE A 45 0.76 -3.10 -10.95
N ALA A 46 0.06 -3.11 -9.81
CA ALA A 46 0.26 -4.10 -8.75
C ALA A 46 0.16 -5.55 -9.28
N LYS A 47 -0.85 -5.85 -10.11
CA LYS A 47 -1.02 -7.16 -10.74
C LYS A 47 0.09 -7.52 -11.73
N GLN A 48 0.67 -6.54 -12.41
CA GLN A 48 1.83 -6.74 -13.27
C GLN A 48 3.08 -7.03 -12.43
N MET A 49 3.31 -6.25 -11.37
CA MET A 49 4.47 -6.40 -10.50
C MET A 49 4.50 -7.76 -9.83
N MET A 50 3.37 -8.25 -9.28
CA MET A 50 3.29 -9.57 -8.64
C MET A 50 3.72 -10.78 -9.51
N LYS A 51 3.85 -10.61 -10.82
CA LYS A 51 4.34 -11.66 -11.74
C LYS A 51 5.86 -11.68 -11.87
N LYS A 52 6.56 -10.73 -11.26
CA LYS A 52 8.00 -10.55 -11.35
C LYS A 52 8.69 -11.13 -10.12
N ASP A 53 9.84 -11.75 -10.33
CA ASP A 53 10.64 -12.34 -9.25
C ASP A 53 11.19 -11.25 -8.32
N GLU A 54 11.43 -10.05 -8.87
CA GLU A 54 11.96 -8.88 -8.16
C GLU A 54 10.91 -8.16 -7.30
N THR A 55 9.65 -8.64 -7.23
CA THR A 55 8.58 -7.99 -6.42
C THR A 55 9.02 -7.79 -4.96
N GLY A 56 9.77 -8.74 -4.41
CA GLY A 56 10.27 -8.65 -3.04
C GLY A 56 11.18 -7.44 -2.81
N GLU A 57 11.94 -7.01 -3.82
CA GLU A 57 12.79 -5.81 -3.73
C GLU A 57 11.94 -4.55 -3.50
N PHE A 58 10.81 -4.43 -4.22
CA PHE A 58 9.90 -3.30 -4.04
C PHE A 58 9.21 -3.31 -2.67
N LEU A 59 8.81 -4.48 -2.15
CA LEU A 59 8.18 -4.58 -0.83
C LEU A 59 9.18 -4.28 0.31
N GLN A 60 10.48 -4.45 0.07
CA GLN A 60 11.55 -4.15 1.03
C GLN A 60 12.12 -2.73 0.91
N ASP A 61 11.87 -2.02 -0.19
CA ASP A 61 12.29 -0.63 -0.41
C ASP A 61 11.39 0.35 0.36
N LEU A 62 11.53 0.36 1.68
CA LEU A 62 10.76 1.22 2.58
C LEU A 62 11.68 2.24 3.28
N PRO A 63 11.22 3.50 3.49
CA PRO A 63 9.91 4.05 3.11
C PRO A 63 9.81 4.36 1.61
N HIS A 64 8.59 4.22 1.07
CA HIS A 64 8.28 4.64 -0.31
C HIS A 64 8.38 6.16 -0.46
N LEU A 65 8.76 6.61 -1.66
CA LEU A 65 8.89 8.04 -1.96
C LEU A 65 7.52 8.66 -2.26
N TYR A 66 6.70 7.95 -3.03
CA TYR A 66 5.40 8.45 -3.49
C TYR A 66 4.23 7.76 -2.77
N PHE A 67 3.17 8.52 -2.53
CA PHE A 67 1.89 8.01 -2.05
C PHE A 67 1.35 6.90 -2.96
N ASP A 68 1.47 7.05 -4.28
CA ASP A 68 0.99 6.07 -5.25
C ASP A 68 1.74 4.71 -5.15
N GLU A 69 3.02 4.71 -4.74
CA GLU A 69 3.79 3.50 -4.44
C GLU A 69 3.22 2.76 -3.21
N ASN A 70 2.87 3.51 -2.15
CA ASN A 70 2.18 2.94 -0.97
C ASN A 70 0.87 2.24 -1.35
N GLN A 71 0.10 2.80 -2.29
CA GLN A 71 -1.12 2.16 -2.76
C GLN A 71 -0.84 0.85 -3.51
N ILE A 72 0.20 0.81 -4.35
CA ILE A 72 0.64 -0.42 -5.03
C ILE A 72 1.08 -1.46 -4.01
N HIS A 73 1.87 -1.09 -3.00
CA HIS A 73 2.30 -1.97 -1.92
C HIS A 73 1.08 -2.60 -1.21
N ALA A 74 0.12 -1.76 -0.78
CA ALA A 74 -1.11 -2.24 -0.13
C ALA A 74 -1.90 -3.23 -1.01
N PHE A 75 -1.96 -3.00 -2.33
CA PHE A 75 -2.61 -3.93 -3.27
C PHE A 75 -1.87 -5.25 -3.42
N ILE A 76 -0.54 -5.23 -3.45
CA ILE A 76 0.28 -6.45 -3.53
C ILE A 76 0.06 -7.30 -2.27
N ILE A 77 0.18 -6.71 -1.07
CA ILE A 77 -0.09 -7.40 0.20
C ILE A 77 -1.50 -8.02 0.18
N SER A 78 -2.48 -7.28 -0.32
CA SER A 78 -3.89 -7.71 -0.30
C SER A 78 -4.20 -8.93 -1.18
N GLU A 79 -3.31 -9.27 -2.12
CA GLU A 79 -3.42 -10.41 -3.02
C GLU A 79 -2.59 -11.63 -2.55
N ILE A 80 -1.81 -11.51 -1.48
CA ILE A 80 -1.09 -12.63 -0.87
C ILE A 80 -2.10 -13.65 -0.32
N LYS A 81 -1.91 -14.92 -0.70
CA LYS A 81 -2.82 -16.03 -0.36
C LYS A 81 -2.37 -16.84 0.85
N ASP A 82 -1.12 -16.72 1.25
CA ASP A 82 -0.56 -17.35 2.43
C ASP A 82 -0.71 -16.39 3.62
N PHE A 83 -1.28 -16.87 4.74
CA PHE A 83 -1.60 -16.00 5.87
C PHE A 83 -0.34 -15.48 6.57
N GLU A 84 0.63 -16.36 6.85
CA GLU A 84 1.86 -15.99 7.57
C GLU A 84 2.66 -14.98 6.75
N LYS A 85 2.86 -15.25 5.45
CA LYS A 85 3.52 -14.30 4.55
C LYS A 85 2.77 -12.98 4.44
N CYS A 86 1.44 -13.01 4.36
CA CYS A 86 0.64 -11.79 4.31
C CYS A 86 0.80 -10.96 5.60
N MET A 87 0.82 -11.62 6.75
CA MET A 87 0.97 -10.96 8.05
C MET A 87 2.38 -10.38 8.21
N GLU A 88 3.41 -11.09 7.77
CA GLU A 88 4.79 -10.61 7.78
C GLU A 88 4.95 -9.33 6.95
N GLU A 89 4.51 -9.34 5.69
CA GLU A 89 4.58 -8.16 4.82
C GLU A 89 3.70 -7.02 5.33
N LEU A 90 2.53 -7.33 5.90
CA LEU A 90 1.66 -6.35 6.53
C LEU A 90 2.35 -5.65 7.70
N ILE A 91 2.91 -6.41 8.64
CA ILE A 91 3.61 -5.85 9.82
C ILE A 91 4.82 -5.03 9.39
N ARG A 92 5.54 -5.45 8.35
CA ARG A 92 6.65 -4.67 7.78
C ARG A 92 6.19 -3.32 7.23
N PHE A 93 5.02 -3.28 6.59
CA PHE A 93 4.53 -2.08 5.93
C PHE A 93 3.77 -1.10 6.85
N LEU A 94 3.08 -1.62 7.87
CA LEU A 94 2.24 -0.83 8.78
C LEU A 94 2.92 0.42 9.38
N PRO A 95 4.20 0.39 9.79
CA PRO A 95 4.93 1.57 10.28
C PRO A 95 4.89 2.78 9.35
N PHE A 96 4.72 2.56 8.04
CA PHE A 96 4.76 3.57 6.99
C PHE A 96 3.38 4.03 6.52
N VAL A 97 2.29 3.51 7.12
CA VAL A 97 0.91 3.91 6.81
C VAL A 97 0.51 5.09 7.67
N ASP A 98 0.48 6.28 7.10
CA ASP A 98 0.25 7.55 7.82
C ASP A 98 -1.10 8.22 7.50
N ASN A 99 -1.91 7.61 6.64
CA ASN A 99 -3.13 8.21 6.14
C ASN A 99 -4.26 7.18 5.92
N TRP A 100 -5.50 7.66 5.96
CA TRP A 100 -6.69 6.83 5.79
C TRP A 100 -6.76 6.18 4.40
N ALA A 101 -6.29 6.86 3.35
CA ALA A 101 -6.43 6.39 1.98
C ALA A 101 -5.55 5.17 1.70
N THR A 102 -4.38 5.05 2.32
CA THR A 102 -3.54 3.84 2.26
C THR A 102 -4.09 2.75 3.17
N CYS A 103 -4.47 3.10 4.40
CA CYS A 103 -5.08 2.17 5.36
C CYS A 103 -6.29 1.44 4.76
N ASP A 104 -7.22 2.17 4.14
CA ASP A 104 -8.47 1.61 3.62
C ASP A 104 -8.31 0.75 2.36
N GLN A 105 -7.21 0.90 1.60
CA GLN A 105 -6.94 0.02 0.47
C GLN A 105 -6.41 -1.36 0.89
N MET A 106 -5.97 -1.50 2.14
CA MET A 106 -5.31 -2.68 2.65
C MET A 106 -6.34 -3.70 3.16
N SER A 107 -6.93 -4.45 2.24
CA SER A 107 -7.95 -5.47 2.55
C SER A 107 -7.55 -6.86 2.04
N PRO A 108 -6.61 -7.55 2.70
CA PRO A 108 -6.17 -8.88 2.27
C PRO A 108 -7.28 -9.91 2.28
N LYS A 109 -7.45 -10.60 1.15
CA LYS A 109 -8.53 -11.59 0.99
C LYS A 109 -8.37 -12.78 1.92
N ILE A 110 -7.12 -13.14 2.25
CA ILE A 110 -6.78 -14.28 3.10
C ILE A 110 -7.34 -14.14 4.52
N PHE A 111 -7.46 -12.91 5.03
CA PHE A 111 -7.99 -12.63 6.37
C PHE A 111 -9.44 -13.08 6.57
N LYS A 112 -10.24 -13.20 5.50
CA LYS A 112 -11.59 -13.75 5.59
C LYS A 112 -11.61 -15.19 6.11
N LYS A 113 -10.51 -15.93 5.91
CA LYS A 113 -10.34 -17.33 6.35
C LYS A 113 -9.66 -17.46 7.72
N HIS A 114 -8.97 -16.42 8.19
CA HIS A 114 -8.16 -16.40 9.42
C HIS A 114 -8.62 -15.29 10.37
N ARG A 115 -9.93 -15.21 10.60
CA ARG A 115 -10.53 -14.14 11.43
C ARG A 115 -10.07 -14.20 12.89
N PRO A 116 -9.98 -15.37 13.55
CA PRO A 116 -9.48 -15.45 14.94
C PRO A 116 -8.07 -14.90 15.10
N GLU A 117 -7.17 -15.28 14.20
CA GLU A 117 -5.76 -14.87 14.19
C GLU A 117 -5.64 -13.37 13.90
N LEU A 118 -6.37 -12.85 12.91
CA LEU A 118 -6.44 -11.42 12.64
C LEU A 118 -6.98 -10.65 13.86
N LEU A 119 -8.03 -11.13 14.51
CA LEU A 119 -8.64 -10.44 15.66
C LEU A 119 -7.65 -10.32 16.83
N ALA A 120 -6.82 -11.34 17.05
CA ALA A 120 -5.75 -11.26 18.05
C ALA A 120 -4.78 -10.11 17.72
N LYS A 121 -4.34 -10.00 16.45
CA LYS A 121 -3.49 -8.90 15.99
C LYS A 121 -4.15 -7.54 16.08
N CYS A 122 -5.43 -7.41 15.71
CA CYS A 122 -6.15 -6.15 15.89
C CYS A 122 -6.17 -5.69 17.35
N ARG A 123 -6.32 -6.62 18.32
CA ARG A 123 -6.26 -6.28 19.76
C ARG A 123 -4.89 -5.82 20.21
N GLU A 124 -3.82 -6.36 19.64
CA GLU A 124 -2.44 -5.86 19.86
C GLU A 124 -2.30 -4.45 19.30
N TRP A 125 -2.71 -4.24 18.03
CA TRP A 125 -2.60 -2.96 17.33
C TRP A 125 -3.38 -1.82 17.98
N LEU A 126 -4.58 -2.11 18.51
CA LEU A 126 -5.38 -1.13 19.24
C LEU A 126 -4.71 -0.59 20.51
N GLN A 127 -3.70 -1.28 21.04
CA GLN A 127 -2.96 -0.83 22.24
C GLN A 127 -1.82 0.15 21.91
N SER A 128 -1.45 0.31 20.64
CA SER A 128 -0.35 1.18 20.21
C SER A 128 -0.61 2.67 20.52
N GLY A 129 -1.87 3.09 20.58
CA GLY A 129 -2.26 4.49 20.68
C GLY A 129 -1.97 5.33 19.43
N HIS A 130 -1.40 4.73 18.38
CA HIS A 130 -1.09 5.40 17.12
C HIS A 130 -2.25 5.25 16.13
N THR A 131 -2.53 6.33 15.38
CA THR A 131 -3.56 6.29 14.33
C THR A 131 -2.92 5.79 13.03
N TYR A 132 -3.59 4.86 12.34
CA TYR A 132 -3.19 4.22 11.07
C TYR A 132 -1.98 3.28 11.12
N THR A 133 -0.99 3.56 11.96
CA THR A 133 0.27 2.83 12.08
C THR A 133 0.40 2.11 13.43
N VAL A 134 1.29 1.12 13.51
CA VAL A 134 1.62 0.32 14.71
C VAL A 134 3.07 -0.14 14.73
#